data_AF-G5AAY7-F1
#
_entry.id   AF-G5AAY7-F1
#
_cell.length_a   1.000
_cell.length_b   1.000
_cell.length_c   1.000
_cell.angle_alpha   90.00
_cell.angle_beta   90.00
_cell.angle_gamma   90.00
#
_symmetry.space_group_name_H-M   'P 1'
#
loop_
_entity.id
_entity.type
_entity.pdbx_description
1 polymer ?
#
loop_
_entity_poly.entity_id
_entity_poly.type
_entity_poly.pdbx_seq_one_letter_code
_entity_poly.pdbx_strand_id
1 'polypeptide(L)'
;MPKSWQLFKAKLRERFRPKDFEYNLRERLFQLKEHGTIHEYVSSFQDLMSQSELGISEMEKRFYFQNGLRAETAKKVKELSPRFLHDVIEIATNFYTAKPQERKPPSKRGPKEDWRKSATCNNCGQFGHIKPQC
;
A
#
# COMPACT_ATOMS: atom_id res chain seq x y z
N MET A 1 3.59 11.75 43.67
CA MET A 1 4.39 11.60 42.42
C MET A 1 4.87 10.15 42.31
N PRO A 2 4.73 9.47 41.16
CA PRO A 2 5.28 8.12 40.98
C PRO A 2 6.80 8.11 41.16
N LYS A 3 7.32 7.14 41.92
CA LYS A 3 8.72 7.09 42.38
C LYS A 3 9.74 6.68 41.30
N SER A 4 9.29 6.30 40.11
CA SER A 4 10.17 5.97 38.97
C SER A 4 9.50 6.29 37.63
N TRP A 5 10.33 6.53 36.60
CA TRP A 5 9.88 6.73 35.23
C TRP A 5 9.08 5.55 34.69
N GLN A 6 9.47 4.32 35.04
CA GLN A 6 8.75 3.10 34.67
C GLN A 6 7.32 3.10 35.26
N LEU A 7 7.18 3.45 36.54
CA LEU A 7 5.87 3.50 37.20
C LEU A 7 4.99 4.62 36.65
N PHE A 8 5.58 5.76 36.29
CA PHE A 8 4.87 6.85 35.60
C PHE A 8 4.30 6.38 34.26
N LYS A 9 5.13 5.76 33.40
CA LYS A 9 4.70 5.20 32.11
C LYS A 9 3.64 4.12 32.27
N ALA A 10 3.74 3.27 33.29
CA ALA A 10 2.73 2.27 33.58
C ALA A 10 1.36 2.89 33.91
N LYS A 11 1.31 3.86 34.83
CA LYS A 11 0.06 4.55 35.21
C LYS A 11 -0.55 5.36 34.06
N LEU A 12 0.28 5.97 33.23
CA LEU A 12 -0.19 6.72 32.06
C LEU A 12 -0.83 5.77 31.03
N ARG A 13 -0.21 4.61 30.77
CA ARG A 13 -0.78 3.58 29.89
C ARG A 13 -2.06 2.99 30.46
N GLU A 14 -2.09 2.65 31.75
CA GLU A 14 -3.29 2.14 32.42
C GLU A 14 -4.51 3.06 32.24
N ARG A 15 -4.31 4.37 32.26
CA ARG A 15 -5.39 5.35 32.19
C ARG A 15 -5.84 5.70 30.77
N PHE A 16 -4.91 5.79 29.83
CA PHE A 16 -5.19 6.33 28.49
C PHE A 16 -5.11 5.31 27.36
N ARG A 17 -4.60 4.10 27.62
CA ARG A 17 -4.51 3.06 26.61
C ARG A 17 -5.79 2.22 26.58
N PRO A 18 -6.33 1.92 25.39
CA PRO A 18 -7.38 0.91 25.24
C PRO A 18 -6.92 -0.46 25.74
N LYS A 19 -7.80 -1.21 26.42
CA LYS A 19 -7.49 -2.57 26.90
C LYS A 19 -7.07 -3.51 25.76
N ASP A 20 -7.68 -3.33 24.60
CA ASP A 20 -7.46 -4.17 23.42
C ASP A 20 -6.39 -3.61 22.47
N PHE A 21 -5.52 -2.71 22.93
CA PHE A 21 -4.54 -2.01 22.09
C PHE A 21 -3.63 -2.98 21.30
N GLU A 22 -3.07 -3.99 21.94
CA GLU A 22 -2.20 -4.97 21.27
C GLU A 22 -2.96 -5.82 20.24
N TYR A 23 -4.22 -6.15 20.54
CA TYR A 23 -5.08 -6.86 19.58
C TYR A 23 -5.38 -5.99 18.36
N ASN A 24 -5.80 -4.74 18.58
CA ASN A 24 -6.04 -3.76 17.52
C ASN A 24 -4.77 -3.52 16.69
N LEU A 25 -3.60 -3.48 17.32
CA LEU A 25 -2.33 -3.30 16.62
C LEU A 25 -2.03 -4.49 15.70
N ARG A 26 -2.21 -5.73 16.19
CA ARG A 26 -2.04 -6.95 15.38
C ARG A 26 -3.06 -7.02 14.25
N GLU A 27 -4.30 -6.60 14.50
CA GLU A 27 -5.33 -6.51 13.47
C GLU A 27 -4.93 -5.50 12.38
N ARG A 28 -4.44 -4.32 12.77
CA ARG A 28 -3.92 -3.31 11.83
C ARG A 28 -2.71 -3.84 11.04
N LEU A 29 -1.77 -4.54 11.68
CA LEU A 29 -0.64 -5.20 11.01
C LEU A 29 -1.11 -6.25 10.00
N PHE A 30 -2.14 -7.03 10.35
CA PHE A 30 -2.71 -8.04 9.47
C PHE A 30 -3.45 -7.45 8.27
N GLN A 31 -4.20 -6.37 8.50
CA GLN A 31 -4.97 -5.66 7.48
C GLN A 31 -4.10 -4.71 6.63
N LEU A 32 -2.89 -4.38 7.06
CA LEU A 32 -1.99 -3.51 6.31
C LEU A 32 -1.67 -4.14 4.95
N LYS A 33 -2.07 -3.46 3.89
CA LYS A 33 -1.82 -3.87 2.50
C LYS A 33 -0.98 -2.81 1.78
N GLU A 34 -0.15 -3.27 0.85
CA GLU A 34 0.62 -2.42 -0.03
C GLU A 34 -0.28 -1.75 -1.08
N HIS A 35 -0.52 -0.44 -0.95
CA HIS A 35 -1.35 0.33 -1.89
C HIS A 35 -0.55 1.32 -2.76
N GLY A 36 0.63 1.73 -2.30
CA GLY A 36 1.49 2.70 -2.98
C GLY A 36 2.83 2.08 -3.39
N THR A 37 3.90 2.79 -3.07
CA THR A 37 5.28 2.33 -3.21
C THR A 37 5.65 1.36 -2.09
N ILE A 38 6.66 0.51 -2.35
CA ILE A 38 7.20 -0.38 -1.33
C ILE A 38 7.75 0.39 -0.12
N HIS A 39 8.33 1.58 -0.34
CA HIS A 39 8.87 2.41 0.73
C HIS A 39 7.77 2.95 1.67
N GLU A 40 6.64 3.40 1.11
CA GLU A 40 5.48 3.81 1.92
C GLU A 40 4.96 2.65 2.75
N TYR A 41 4.84 1.46 2.14
CA TYR A 41 4.41 0.25 2.86
C TYR A 41 5.37 -0.14 3.99
N VAL A 42 6.69 -0.15 3.73
CA VAL A 42 7.72 -0.41 4.75
C VAL A 42 7.63 0.60 5.89
N SER A 43 7.46 1.90 5.57
CA SER A 43 7.33 2.95 6.58
C SER A 43 6.09 2.75 7.44
N SER A 44 4.91 2.46 6.85
CA SER A 44 3.69 2.19 7.61
C SER A 44 3.81 0.93 8.46
N PHE A 45 4.48 -0.11 7.95
CA PHE A 45 4.72 -1.33 8.73
C PHE A 45 5.65 -1.07 9.92
N GLN A 46 6.75 -0.34 9.72
CA GLN A 46 7.68 0.02 10.79
C GLN A 46 7.04 0.92 11.85
N ASP A 47 6.19 1.86 11.44
CA ASP A 47 5.41 2.70 12.36
C ASP A 47 4.52 1.85 13.28
N LEU A 48 3.75 0.90 12.72
CA LEU A 48 2.94 -0.03 13.51
C LEU A 48 3.80 -0.93 14.41
N MET A 49 4.93 -1.44 13.91
CA MET A 49 5.85 -2.25 14.70
C MET A 49 6.42 -1.48 15.90
N SER A 50 6.69 -0.19 15.74
CA SER A 50 7.22 0.68 16.80
C SER A 50 6.22 0.93 17.95
N GLN A 51 4.91 0.76 17.66
CA GLN A 51 3.84 0.94 18.64
C GLN A 51 3.65 -0.30 19.53
N SER A 52 4.19 -1.45 19.16
CA SER A 52 4.02 -2.70 19.93
C SER A 52 4.87 -2.69 21.20
N GLU A 53 4.26 -3.05 22.32
CA GLU A 53 5.01 -3.23 23.58
C GLU A 53 5.47 -4.66 23.78
N LEU A 54 4.79 -5.60 23.13
CA LEU A 54 5.14 -7.01 23.17
C LEU A 54 6.13 -7.30 22.05
N GLY A 55 7.13 -8.12 22.36
CA GLY A 55 8.00 -8.64 21.32
C GLY A 55 7.18 -9.43 20.31
N ILE A 56 7.11 -8.92 19.08
CA ILE A 56 6.61 -9.68 17.93
C ILE A 56 7.80 -10.50 17.42
N SER A 57 7.63 -11.83 17.31
CA SER A 57 8.70 -12.71 16.85
C SER A 57 9.12 -12.38 15.41
N GLU A 58 10.35 -12.70 15.04
CA GLU A 58 10.81 -12.52 13.66
C GLU A 58 9.90 -13.25 12.65
N MET A 59 9.37 -14.42 13.02
CA MET A 59 8.45 -15.17 12.17
C MET A 59 7.14 -14.42 11.95
N GLU A 60 6.53 -13.87 13.00
CA GLU A 60 5.32 -13.05 12.90
C GLU A 60 5.55 -11.79 12.08
N LYS A 61 6.69 -11.12 12.26
CA LYS A 61 7.06 -9.96 11.44
C LYS A 61 7.06 -10.29 9.95
N ARG A 62 7.72 -11.39 9.57
CA ARG A 62 7.75 -11.85 8.17
C ARG A 62 6.35 -12.21 7.69
N PHE A 63 5.57 -12.90 8.51
CA PHE A 63 4.20 -13.29 8.17
C PHE A 63 3.31 -12.08 7.87
N TYR A 64 3.27 -11.10 8.77
CA TYR A 64 2.47 -9.88 8.57
C TYR A 64 2.95 -9.10 7.35
N PHE A 65 4.26 -8.89 7.24
CA PHE A 65 4.83 -8.14 6.12
C PHE A 65 4.52 -8.82 4.79
N GLN A 66 4.73 -10.13 4.67
CA GLN A 66 4.47 -10.89 3.45
C GLN A 66 2.98 -10.94 3.10
N ASN A 67 2.09 -11.02 4.09
CA ASN A 67 0.63 -11.00 3.88
C ASN A 67 0.14 -9.67 3.29
N GLY A 68 0.81 -8.56 3.59
CA GLY A 68 0.45 -7.24 3.07
C GLY A 68 1.02 -6.91 1.69
N LEU A 69 2.02 -7.67 1.20
CA LEU A 69 2.60 -7.47 -0.12
C LEU A 69 1.63 -7.78 -1.26
N ARG A 70 1.85 -7.16 -2.43
CA ARG A 70 1.16 -7.57 -3.67
C ARG A 70 1.47 -9.02 -4.02
N ALA A 71 0.52 -9.72 -4.64
CA ALA A 71 0.60 -11.15 -4.94
C ALA A 71 1.90 -11.57 -5.65
N GLU A 72 2.31 -10.80 -6.67
CA GLU A 72 3.55 -11.04 -7.43
C GLU A 72 4.80 -10.98 -6.55
N THR A 73 4.90 -9.95 -5.71
CA THR A 73 6.02 -9.74 -4.79
C THR A 73 6.01 -10.78 -3.68
N ALA A 74 4.84 -11.07 -3.11
CA ALA A 74 4.65 -12.09 -2.07
C ALA A 74 5.04 -13.49 -2.55
N LYS A 75 4.74 -13.82 -3.82
CA LYS A 75 5.18 -15.06 -4.48
C LYS A 75 6.70 -15.12 -4.54
N LYS A 76 7.36 -14.05 -4.97
CA LYS A 76 8.83 -14.01 -5.07
C LYS A 76 9.51 -14.18 -3.70
N VAL A 77 8.97 -13.52 -2.68
CA VAL A 77 9.42 -13.69 -1.29
C VAL A 77 9.26 -15.14 -0.83
N LYS A 78 8.14 -15.79 -1.18
CA LYS A 78 7.90 -17.20 -0.84
C LYS A 78 8.90 -18.14 -1.50
N GLU A 79 9.24 -17.92 -2.77
CA GLU A 79 10.24 -18.70 -3.50
C GLU A 79 11.62 -18.64 -2.83
N LEU A 80 12.01 -17.47 -2.33
CA LEU A 80 13.32 -17.25 -1.71
C LEU A 80 13.34 -17.64 -0.22
N SER A 81 12.17 -17.80 0.41
CA SER A 81 12.00 -18.23 1.81
C SER A 81 12.98 -17.58 2.80
N PRO A 82 12.98 -16.22 2.89
CA PRO A 82 13.91 -15.48 3.74
C PRO A 82 13.75 -15.78 5.23
N ARG A 83 14.86 -15.66 5.96
CA ARG A 83 14.93 -15.94 7.41
C ARG A 83 14.58 -14.73 8.25
N PHE A 84 14.83 -13.51 7.78
CA PHE A 84 14.63 -12.28 8.57
C PHE A 84 13.73 -11.28 7.85
N LEU A 85 13.15 -10.34 8.60
CA LEU A 85 12.32 -9.29 8.00
C LEU A 85 13.10 -8.43 7.00
N HIS A 86 14.37 -8.12 7.29
CA HIS A 86 15.19 -7.28 6.41
C HIS A 86 15.40 -7.92 5.02
N ASP A 87 15.62 -9.24 4.97
CA ASP A 87 15.70 -9.99 3.71
C ASP A 87 14.40 -9.85 2.90
N VAL A 88 13.24 -9.92 3.56
CA VAL A 88 11.94 -9.76 2.89
C VAL A 88 11.81 -8.36 2.28
N ILE A 89 12.21 -7.33 3.01
CA ILE A 89 12.19 -5.94 2.56
C ILE A 89 13.14 -5.75 1.37
N GLU A 90 14.34 -6.32 1.44
CA GLU A 90 15.32 -6.27 0.36
C GLU A 90 14.79 -6.96 -0.90
N ILE A 91 14.27 -8.18 -0.78
CA ILE A 91 13.68 -8.92 -1.90
C ILE A 91 12.54 -8.12 -2.53
N ALA A 92 11.65 -7.56 -1.71
CA ALA A 92 10.53 -6.75 -2.20
C ALA A 92 11.04 -5.51 -2.94
N THR A 93 12.00 -4.79 -2.35
CA THR A 93 12.59 -3.58 -2.96
C THR A 93 13.27 -3.89 -4.28
N ASN A 94 14.08 -4.95 -4.34
CA ASN A 94 14.77 -5.40 -5.55
C ASN A 94 13.80 -5.85 -6.63
N PHE A 95 12.66 -6.43 -6.27
CA PHE A 95 11.62 -6.79 -7.23
C PHE A 95 11.00 -5.55 -7.90
N TYR A 96 10.81 -4.45 -7.16
CA TYR A 96 10.30 -3.19 -7.70
C TYR A 96 11.33 -2.43 -8.53
N THR A 97 12.62 -2.52 -8.21
CA THR A 97 13.69 -1.89 -9.01
C THR A 97 13.99 -2.68 -10.28
N ALA A 98 13.89 -4.01 -10.23
CA ALA A 98 14.09 -4.89 -11.38
C ALA A 98 12.90 -4.85 -12.36
N LYS A 99 11.68 -4.58 -11.88
CA LYS A 99 10.56 -4.27 -12.77
C LYS A 99 10.74 -2.84 -13.29
N PRO A 100 10.85 -2.62 -14.61
CA PRO A 100 10.64 -1.30 -15.16
C PRO A 100 9.27 -0.86 -14.65
N GLN A 101 9.24 0.26 -13.93
CA GLN A 101 8.00 0.87 -13.43
C GLN A 101 6.97 0.76 -14.56
N GLU A 102 5.95 -0.07 -14.37
CA GLU A 102 4.83 -0.16 -15.31
C GLU A 102 4.16 1.21 -15.25
N ARG A 103 4.73 2.17 -15.98
CA ARG A 103 4.01 3.35 -16.42
C ARG A 103 2.79 2.74 -17.08
N LYS A 104 1.60 3.00 -16.53
CA LYS A 104 0.34 2.68 -17.20
C LYS A 104 0.58 2.93 -18.69
N PRO A 105 0.38 1.95 -19.58
CA PRO A 105 0.54 2.21 -21.00
C PRO A 105 -0.26 3.48 -21.28
N PRO A 106 0.30 4.49 -21.97
CA PRO A 106 -0.51 5.63 -22.37
C PRO A 106 -1.75 5.01 -23.02
N SER A 107 -2.93 5.35 -22.50
CA SER A 107 -4.21 4.90 -23.02
C SER A 107 -4.06 4.80 -24.52
N LYS A 108 -4.19 3.59 -25.08
CA LYS A 108 -4.17 3.39 -26.52
C LYS A 108 -5.34 4.21 -27.03
N ARG A 109 -5.08 5.49 -27.37
CA ARG A 109 -5.94 6.26 -28.24
C ARG A 109 -6.03 5.38 -29.46
N GLY A 110 -7.23 4.82 -29.67
CA GLY A 110 -7.53 4.08 -30.88
C GLY A 110 -7.22 4.93 -32.11
N PRO A 111 -7.35 4.38 -33.33
CA PRO A 111 -7.28 5.18 -34.54
C PRO A 111 -8.07 6.47 -34.33
N LYS A 112 -7.52 7.63 -34.71
CA LYS A 112 -8.25 8.91 -34.71
C LYS A 112 -9.51 8.70 -35.56
N GLU A 113 -10.59 8.23 -34.96
CA GLU A 113 -11.91 8.34 -35.54
C GLU A 113 -12.16 9.84 -35.67
N ASP A 114 -12.42 10.27 -36.89
CA ASP A 114 -12.89 11.63 -37.16
C ASP A 114 -14.17 11.83 -36.35
N TRP A 115 -14.02 12.37 -35.14
CA TRP A 115 -15.13 12.67 -34.22
C TRP A 115 -16.21 13.54 -34.87
N ARG A 116 -15.86 14.21 -35.97
CA ARG A 116 -16.78 14.95 -36.85
C ARG A 116 -17.86 14.04 -37.44
N LYS A 117 -17.58 12.77 -37.74
CA LYS A 117 -18.54 11.80 -38.29
C LYS A 117 -19.62 11.42 -37.28
N SER A 118 -19.30 11.48 -35.99
CA SER A 118 -20.24 11.24 -34.88
C SER A 118 -20.77 12.54 -34.25
N ALA A 119 -20.31 13.70 -34.70
CA ALA A 119 -20.74 14.99 -34.17
C ALA A 119 -22.11 15.38 -34.74
N THR A 120 -23.01 15.81 -33.86
CA THR A 120 -24.31 16.38 -34.23
C THR A 120 -24.20 17.90 -34.23
N CYS A 121 -24.65 18.55 -35.31
CA CYS A 121 -24.62 19.99 -35.41
C CYS A 121 -25.67 20.64 -34.48
N ASN A 122 -25.22 21.47 -33.54
CA ASN A 122 -26.12 22.18 -32.61
C ASN A 122 -26.99 23.26 -33.27
N ASN A 123 -26.83 23.55 -34.57
CA ASN A 123 -27.64 24.52 -35.31
C ASN A 123 -28.77 23.87 -36.12
N CYS A 124 -28.49 22.76 -36.80
CA CYS A 124 -29.46 22.08 -37.70
C CYS A 124 -29.81 20.65 -37.28
N GLY A 125 -29.17 20.11 -36.25
CA GLY A 125 -29.41 18.75 -35.72
C GLY A 125 -28.87 17.61 -36.61
N GLN A 126 -28.23 17.91 -37.74
CA GLN A 126 -27.71 16.90 -38.66
C GLN A 126 -26.37 16.31 -38.18
N PHE A 127 -26.13 15.04 -38.49
CA PHE A 127 -24.88 14.34 -38.20
C PHE A 127 -23.78 14.68 -39.21
N GLY A 128 -22.53 14.62 -38.78
CA GLY A 128 -21.36 14.66 -39.67
C GLY A 128 -20.64 16.01 -39.79
N HIS A 129 -21.14 17.07 -39.14
CA HIS A 129 -20.50 18.39 -39.13
C HIS A 129 -20.81 19.19 -37.85
N ILE A 130 -20.13 20.33 -37.66
CA ILE A 130 -20.29 21.24 -36.52
C ILE A 130 -20.78 22.62 -36.96
N LYS A 131 -21.33 23.42 -36.05
CA LYS A 131 -21.91 24.77 -36.32
C LYS A 131 -21.13 25.68 -37.29
N PRO A 132 -19.79 25.83 -37.23
CA PRO A 132 -19.06 26.68 -38.18
C PRO A 132 -18.99 26.13 -39.61
N GLN A 133 -19.44 24.90 -39.84
CA GLN A 133 -19.51 24.22 -41.14
C GLN A 133 -20.96 23.99 -41.61
N CYS A 134 -21.92 24.58 -40.89
CA CYS A 134 -23.34 24.51 -41.20
C CYS A 134 -23.72 25.56 -42.23
#